data_AF-A0A3D4IDH4-F1
#
_entry.id   AF-A0A3D4IDH4-F1
#
_cell.length_a   1.000
_cell.length_b   1.000
_cell.length_c   1.000
_cell.angle_alpha   90.00
_cell.angle_beta   90.00
_cell.angle_gamma   90.00
#
_symmetry.space_group_name_H-M   'P 1'
#
loop_
_entity.id
_entity.type
_entity.pdbx_description
1 polymer ?
#
loop_
_entity_poly.entity_id
_entity_poly.type
_entity_poly.pdbx_seq_one_letter_code
_entity_poly.pdbx_strand_id
1 'polypeptide(L)'
;MNTNNTRSTTGEERPNNPISSMFTYVGDELNKDAVIRVIGVGGGGGNALNNMAKQGIKGIEFVAVNTDAQDLMANKAHVKIQAGRSLTKGLGAGARPDIGAQAVEEARQEVEQALKGCDMVFITAGMGGGTGTGGAPAVAQIARKMDILTVAIVTRPFTFEGRKRMQFAMQGIDALKQYVDALIVIPNDRVVDVIETNTPVEVALAKVDEVLYNSTRGISDLITTHGLINLDFADVKTIMKDGGMALIGSAVASGENRAEKAAMSAIRSPLLDGLSIRNAKSVLVNITAGRSLTIKEATVATEIIKKEVGDDIGEDEIIFGMVVSEEMGDDLRVTVVATRFDEVEDVPVVRPKQAMPEVTTPISVDMPEVATQAQRLTPSSVQEPPTASQHVPRTETLPRREFYHTIPAYKGEQALKDLDVPAYQRRLGVNPAEEMPQQPPAPTPDERSPAMKILRLSADERNAKKAQPKREDDNPTFLRNMMD
;
A
#
# COMPACT_ATOMS: atom_id res chain seq x y z
N MET A 1 51.23 -50.67 63.32
CA MET A 1 50.75 -52.03 63.68
C MET A 1 49.36 -52.14 63.09
N ASN A 2 49.18 -52.84 61.95
CA ASN A 2 49.04 -54.31 61.82
C ASN A 2 47.54 -54.69 61.77
N THR A 3 47.03 -55.49 60.81
CA THR A 3 47.60 -55.99 59.54
C THR A 3 46.50 -56.62 58.66
N ASN A 4 46.84 -56.83 57.37
CA ASN A 4 46.31 -57.83 56.43
C ASN A 4 45.14 -57.50 55.49
N ASN A 5 45.20 -58.20 54.34
CA ASN A 5 44.51 -57.98 53.08
C ASN A 5 44.44 -59.35 52.36
N THR A 6 43.25 -59.79 51.94
CA THR A 6 43.07 -61.02 51.15
C THR A 6 41.95 -60.91 50.11
N ARG A 7 42.36 -60.56 48.87
CA ARG A 7 41.82 -60.95 47.54
C ARG A 7 40.50 -61.74 47.45
N SER A 8 39.57 -61.27 46.60
CA SER A 8 39.17 -61.88 45.29
C SER A 8 37.90 -61.18 44.78
N THR A 9 37.76 -60.58 43.60
CA THR A 9 37.97 -61.05 42.21
C THR A 9 36.91 -62.03 41.66
N THR A 10 35.64 -61.64 41.72
CA THR A 10 34.63 -61.86 40.66
C THR A 10 33.84 -60.55 40.49
N GLY A 11 33.37 -60.16 39.31
CA GLY A 11 33.44 -60.84 38.01
C GLY A 11 32.07 -60.96 37.36
N GLU A 12 31.36 -59.84 37.19
CA GLU A 12 30.05 -59.83 36.54
C GLU A 12 29.93 -58.57 35.67
N GLU A 13 30.08 -58.75 34.36
CA GLU A 13 29.98 -57.68 33.37
C GLU A 13 28.51 -57.30 33.17
N ARG A 14 28.15 -56.03 33.39
CA ARG A 14 26.89 -55.52 32.84
C ARG A 14 27.09 -55.36 31.33
N PRO A 15 26.23 -55.94 30.48
CA PRO A 15 26.45 -55.92 29.04
C PRO A 15 26.43 -54.48 28.52
N ASN A 16 27.47 -54.10 27.76
CA ASN A 16 27.46 -52.87 26.97
C ASN A 16 26.25 -52.90 26.04
N ASN A 17 25.28 -52.04 26.29
CA ASN A 17 24.04 -51.98 25.53
C ASN A 17 24.18 -50.93 24.41
N PRO A 18 24.53 -51.31 23.17
CA PRO A 18 25.10 -50.39 22.17
C PRO A 18 24.09 -49.33 21.67
N ILE A 19 22.80 -49.56 21.93
CA ILE A 19 21.70 -48.66 21.58
C ILE A 19 21.79 -47.34 22.38
N SER A 20 22.28 -47.39 23.63
CA SER A 20 22.39 -46.20 24.50
C SER A 20 23.40 -45.16 24.01
N SER A 21 24.36 -45.56 23.18
CA SER A 21 25.34 -44.70 22.50
C SER A 21 24.94 -44.35 21.06
N MET A 22 23.84 -44.90 20.54
CA MET A 22 23.36 -44.66 19.18
C MET A 22 22.35 -43.52 19.10
N PHE A 23 21.68 -43.21 20.23
CA PHE A 23 20.84 -42.02 20.37
C PHE A 23 21.65 -40.86 20.93
N THR A 24 22.36 -40.17 20.04
CA THR A 24 22.79 -38.79 20.30
C THR A 24 21.57 -37.96 20.63
N TYR A 25 21.58 -37.26 21.77
CA TYR A 25 20.55 -36.27 22.08
C TYR A 25 20.74 -35.08 21.12
N VAL A 26 19.95 -35.02 20.04
CA VAL A 26 19.96 -33.90 19.10
C VAL A 26 19.14 -32.75 19.68
N GLY A 27 19.66 -32.18 20.77
CA GLY A 27 19.10 -30.99 21.40
C GLY A 27 19.38 -29.74 20.59
N ASP A 28 18.39 -28.85 20.55
CA ASP A 28 18.43 -27.43 20.16
C ASP A 28 18.96 -27.03 18.76
N GLU A 29 19.52 -27.92 17.93
CA GLU A 29 19.94 -27.56 16.56
C GLU A 29 18.88 -27.78 15.46
N LEU A 30 17.79 -28.53 15.74
CA LEU A 30 16.83 -28.95 14.70
C LEU A 30 15.50 -28.16 14.62
N ASN A 31 15.13 -27.37 15.63
CA ASN A 31 14.01 -26.42 15.53
C ASN A 31 14.56 -24.99 15.51
N LYS A 32 14.79 -24.46 14.31
CA LYS A 32 14.92 -23.02 14.10
C LYS A 32 13.54 -22.49 13.75
N ASP A 33 12.97 -21.69 14.63
CA ASP A 33 11.74 -20.94 14.34
C ASP A 33 11.98 -20.07 13.09
N ALA A 34 11.03 -20.09 12.14
CA ALA A 34 11.20 -19.41 10.86
C ALA A 34 11.33 -17.89 11.06
N VAL A 35 12.36 -17.29 10.47
CA VAL A 35 12.66 -15.87 10.63
C VAL A 35 11.74 -15.03 9.75
N ILE A 36 10.70 -14.47 10.37
CA ILE A 36 9.73 -13.59 9.71
C ILE A 36 10.14 -12.13 9.85
N ARG A 37 10.11 -11.40 8.73
CA ARG A 37 10.27 -9.94 8.68
C ARG A 37 9.09 -9.26 8.02
N VAL A 38 8.81 -8.03 8.43
CA VAL A 38 7.87 -7.14 7.72
C VAL A 38 8.63 -5.90 7.25
N ILE A 39 8.73 -5.71 5.93
CA ILE A 39 9.22 -4.48 5.31
C ILE A 39 8.05 -3.55 5.02
N GLY A 40 8.10 -2.32 5.54
CA GLY A 40 7.18 -1.23 5.21
C GLY A 40 7.82 -0.23 4.26
N VAL A 41 7.25 -0.05 3.06
CA VAL A 41 7.83 0.80 2.00
C VAL A 41 7.05 2.11 1.84
N GLY A 42 7.77 3.24 1.98
CA GLY A 42 7.21 4.60 1.94
C GLY A 42 6.32 4.91 3.14
N GLY A 43 5.75 6.12 3.18
CA GLY A 43 4.92 6.58 4.31
C GLY A 43 3.75 5.65 4.65
N GLY A 44 3.04 5.09 3.66
CA GLY A 44 1.94 4.15 3.89
C GLY A 44 2.38 2.85 4.58
N GLY A 45 3.44 2.20 4.07
CA GLY A 45 4.01 1.02 4.74
C GLY A 45 4.64 1.35 6.10
N GLY A 46 5.19 2.56 6.24
CA GLY A 46 5.70 3.08 7.50
C GLY A 46 4.62 3.28 8.57
N ASN A 47 3.42 3.74 8.18
CA ASN A 47 2.28 3.88 9.08
C ASN A 47 1.74 2.51 9.52
N ALA A 48 1.59 1.57 8.59
CA ALA A 48 1.25 0.18 8.89
C ALA A 48 2.23 -0.43 9.89
N LEU A 49 3.55 -0.27 9.69
CA LEU A 49 4.58 -0.68 10.66
C LEU A 49 4.45 0.03 12.01
N ASN A 50 4.16 1.33 12.04
CA ASN A 50 3.95 2.09 13.27
C ASN A 50 2.74 1.59 14.07
N ASN A 51 1.69 1.11 13.38
CA ASN A 51 0.53 0.46 13.99
C ASN A 51 0.89 -0.96 14.48
N MET A 52 1.52 -1.79 13.65
CA MET A 52 1.95 -3.14 14.00
C MET A 52 2.88 -3.15 15.23
N ALA A 53 3.87 -2.26 15.28
CA ALA A 53 4.76 -2.09 16.42
C ALA A 53 4.09 -1.49 17.67
N LYS A 54 2.94 -0.81 17.52
CA LYS A 54 2.13 -0.29 18.64
C LYS A 54 1.21 -1.37 19.22
N GLN A 55 0.60 -2.20 18.38
CA GLN A 55 -0.30 -3.28 18.81
C GLN A 55 0.46 -4.55 19.24
N GLY A 56 1.66 -4.76 18.68
CA GLY A 56 2.50 -5.92 18.93
C GLY A 56 2.15 -7.11 18.03
N ILE A 57 3.19 -7.71 17.45
CA ILE A 57 3.18 -9.05 16.85
C ILE A 57 4.45 -9.75 17.35
N LYS A 58 4.33 -11.01 17.79
CA LYS A 58 5.44 -11.77 18.41
C LYS A 58 6.22 -12.53 17.33
N GLY A 59 7.55 -12.59 17.46
CA GLY A 59 8.42 -13.30 16.51
C GLY A 59 8.65 -12.59 15.17
N ILE A 60 8.40 -11.28 15.07
CA ILE A 60 8.60 -10.48 13.85
C ILE A 60 9.63 -9.37 14.07
N GLU A 61 10.60 -9.26 13.15
CA GLU A 61 11.43 -8.07 13.00
C GLU A 61 10.80 -7.08 11.99
N PHE A 62 10.88 -5.78 12.28
CA PHE A 62 10.22 -4.70 11.53
C PHE A 62 11.28 -3.83 10.85
N VAL A 63 11.13 -3.60 9.54
CA VAL A 63 12.13 -2.91 8.70
C VAL A 63 11.45 -1.80 7.88
N ALA A 64 11.69 -0.53 8.22
CA ALA A 64 11.13 0.60 7.48
C ALA A 64 12.07 1.06 6.35
N VAL A 65 11.55 1.19 5.13
CA VAL A 65 12.27 1.67 3.95
C VAL A 65 11.57 2.91 3.39
N ASN A 66 12.17 4.10 3.54
CA ASN A 66 11.57 5.34 3.02
C ASN A 66 12.64 6.30 2.46
N THR A 67 12.22 7.07 1.45
CA THR A 67 12.95 8.21 0.87
C THR A 67 12.78 9.50 1.66
N ASP A 68 11.70 9.62 2.43
CA ASP A 68 11.51 10.74 3.34
C ASP A 68 12.23 10.45 4.66
N ALA A 69 13.14 11.36 5.06
CA ALA A 69 13.93 11.20 6.27
C ALA A 69 13.15 11.54 7.55
N GLN A 70 12.15 12.43 7.46
CA GLN A 70 11.35 12.86 8.61
C GLN A 70 10.40 11.74 9.05
N ASP A 71 9.65 11.17 8.08
CA ASP A 71 8.82 9.98 8.27
C ASP A 71 9.64 8.81 8.89
N LEU A 72 10.84 8.57 8.35
CA LEU A 72 11.68 7.44 8.75
C LEU A 72 12.25 7.61 10.16
N MET A 73 12.66 8.83 10.54
CA MET A 73 13.08 9.13 11.91
C MET A 73 11.96 8.87 12.92
N ALA A 74 10.73 9.30 12.62
CA ALA A 74 9.56 9.10 13.46
C ALA A 74 9.05 7.64 13.52
N ASN A 75 9.51 6.76 12.63
CA ASN A 75 9.05 5.38 12.55
C ASN A 75 9.46 4.52 13.77
N LYS A 76 8.71 3.44 14.06
CA LYS A 76 8.93 2.53 15.19
C LYS A 76 9.60 1.19 14.83
N ALA A 77 9.94 0.98 13.56
CA ALA A 77 10.65 -0.20 13.09
C ALA A 77 12.01 -0.40 13.79
N HIS A 78 12.40 -1.67 13.95
CA HIS A 78 13.68 -2.10 14.51
C HIS A 78 14.85 -1.67 13.61
N VAL A 79 14.68 -1.81 12.29
CA VAL A 79 15.65 -1.38 11.26
C VAL A 79 15.03 -0.26 10.42
N LYS A 80 15.86 0.73 10.04
CA LYS A 80 15.46 1.91 9.28
C LYS A 80 16.44 2.16 8.13
N ILE A 81 15.96 2.08 6.89
CA ILE A 81 16.74 2.23 5.67
C ILE A 81 16.28 3.50 4.95
N GLN A 82 17.20 4.46 4.79
CA GLN A 82 16.93 5.67 4.02
C GLN A 82 17.25 5.42 2.54
N ALA A 83 16.21 5.19 1.75
CA ALA A 83 16.30 4.96 0.31
C ALA A 83 16.62 6.27 -0.44
N GLY A 84 17.39 6.19 -1.52
CA GLY A 84 17.62 7.30 -2.45
C GLY A 84 18.20 8.55 -1.79
N ARG A 85 19.23 8.39 -0.94
CA ARG A 85 19.84 9.51 -0.18
C ARG A 85 20.40 10.58 -1.12
N SER A 86 21.03 10.14 -2.22
CA SER A 86 21.57 11.02 -3.26
C SER A 86 20.49 11.56 -4.20
N LEU A 87 19.52 10.71 -4.58
CA LEU A 87 18.43 11.06 -5.49
C LEU A 87 17.42 12.06 -4.90
N THR A 88 17.02 11.87 -3.64
CA THR A 88 15.91 12.61 -3.00
C THR A 88 16.36 13.62 -1.95
N LYS A 89 17.60 13.52 -1.47
CA LYS A 89 18.14 14.32 -0.34
C LYS A 89 17.31 14.21 0.94
N GLY A 90 16.53 13.13 1.10
CA GLY A 90 15.64 12.90 2.25
C GLY A 90 14.28 13.59 2.16
N LEU A 91 13.91 14.16 1.01
CA LEU A 91 12.65 14.91 0.78
C LEU A 91 11.56 14.09 0.08
N GLY A 92 11.70 12.76 0.08
CA GLY A 92 10.74 11.86 -0.56
C GLY A 92 10.83 11.77 -2.10
N ALA A 93 10.12 10.82 -2.69
CA ALA A 93 10.09 10.61 -4.15
C ALA A 93 9.21 11.63 -4.92
N GLY A 94 8.43 12.46 -4.23
CA GLY A 94 7.55 13.47 -4.87
C GLY A 94 6.46 12.87 -5.77
N ALA A 95 5.79 11.82 -5.29
CA ALA A 95 4.74 11.08 -6.02
C ALA A 95 5.14 10.53 -7.40
N ARG A 96 6.43 10.22 -7.60
CA ARG A 96 6.99 9.60 -8.80
C ARG A 96 7.45 8.15 -8.53
N PRO A 97 6.80 7.12 -9.10
CA PRO A 97 7.20 5.72 -8.91
C PRO A 97 8.61 5.41 -9.43
N ASP A 98 9.02 6.03 -10.53
CA ASP A 98 10.36 5.93 -11.12
C ASP A 98 11.47 6.29 -10.12
N ILE A 99 11.32 7.41 -9.41
CA ILE A 99 12.25 7.81 -8.33
C ILE A 99 12.16 6.86 -7.13
N GLY A 100 10.97 6.34 -6.82
CA GLY A 100 10.78 5.34 -5.75
C GLY A 100 11.56 4.05 -6.01
N ALA A 101 11.53 3.55 -7.25
CA ALA A 101 12.28 2.37 -7.66
C ALA A 101 13.80 2.63 -7.64
N GLN A 102 14.26 3.73 -8.26
CA GLN A 102 15.68 4.11 -8.28
C GLN A 102 16.24 4.35 -6.86
N ALA A 103 15.43 4.87 -5.94
CA ALA A 103 15.83 5.09 -4.55
C ALA A 103 16.04 3.79 -3.77
N VAL A 104 15.22 2.75 -4.00
CA VAL A 104 15.43 1.43 -3.39
C VAL A 104 16.59 0.70 -4.06
N GLU A 105 16.79 0.88 -5.37
CA GLU A 105 17.96 0.36 -6.09
C GLU A 105 19.28 0.95 -5.55
N GLU A 106 19.32 2.28 -5.26
CA GLU A 106 20.44 2.95 -4.58
C GLU A 106 20.76 2.30 -3.21
N ALA A 107 19.74 1.78 -2.52
CA ALA A 107 19.83 1.17 -1.19
C ALA A 107 19.83 -0.37 -1.18
N ARG A 108 20.02 -1.05 -2.33
CA ARG A 108 19.95 -2.52 -2.43
C ARG A 108 20.73 -3.24 -1.34
N GLN A 109 21.99 -2.84 -1.09
CA GLN A 109 22.86 -3.50 -0.12
C GLN A 109 22.36 -3.37 1.33
N GLU A 110 21.69 -2.25 1.67
CA GLU A 110 21.06 -2.08 2.99
C GLU A 110 19.85 -3.02 3.13
N VAL A 111 19.06 -3.19 2.06
CA VAL A 111 17.90 -4.10 2.02
C VAL A 111 18.32 -5.57 2.06
N GLU A 112 19.32 -5.98 1.26
CA GLU A 112 19.90 -7.33 1.27
C GLU A 112 20.46 -7.71 2.64
N GLN A 113 21.14 -6.78 3.33
CA GLN A 113 21.68 -7.02 4.65
C GLN A 113 20.59 -7.05 5.74
N ALA A 114 19.48 -6.32 5.59
CA ALA A 114 18.32 -6.43 6.49
C ALA A 114 17.49 -7.71 6.24
N LEU A 115 17.51 -8.25 5.02
CA LEU A 115 16.83 -9.50 4.65
C LEU A 115 17.68 -10.77 4.87
N LYS A 116 18.93 -10.63 5.32
CA LYS A 116 19.85 -11.76 5.48
C LYS A 116 19.35 -12.76 6.53
N GLY A 117 19.23 -14.03 6.14
CA GLY A 117 18.70 -15.09 7.02
C GLY A 117 17.22 -14.87 7.38
N CYS A 118 16.44 -14.33 6.45
CA CYS A 118 14.98 -14.30 6.52
C CYS A 118 14.43 -15.55 5.81
N ASP A 119 13.42 -16.21 6.38
CA ASP A 119 12.73 -17.32 5.71
C ASP A 119 11.48 -16.82 4.96
N MET A 120 10.79 -15.82 5.55
CA MET A 120 9.59 -15.18 5.00
C MET A 120 9.61 -13.67 5.21
N VAL A 121 9.28 -12.91 4.17
CA VAL A 121 9.07 -11.46 4.26
C VAL A 121 7.66 -11.06 3.84
N PHE A 122 7.02 -10.25 4.68
CA PHE A 122 5.84 -9.48 4.33
C PHE A 122 6.24 -8.09 3.83
N ILE A 123 5.78 -7.68 2.65
CA ILE A 123 6.02 -6.35 2.09
C ILE A 123 4.71 -5.55 2.14
N THR A 124 4.67 -4.52 3.00
CA THR A 124 3.52 -3.61 3.12
C THR A 124 3.81 -2.24 2.51
N ALA A 125 2.89 -1.73 1.69
CA ALA A 125 3.03 -0.46 0.99
C ALA A 125 1.67 0.15 0.64
N GLY A 126 1.59 1.49 0.73
CA GLY A 126 0.48 2.26 0.18
C GLY A 126 0.74 2.61 -1.28
N MET A 127 -0.07 2.09 -2.19
CA MET A 127 0.16 2.21 -3.63
C MET A 127 -0.36 3.54 -4.21
N GLY A 128 0.15 3.91 -5.38
CA GLY A 128 -0.15 5.17 -6.04
C GLY A 128 0.67 6.38 -5.57
N GLY A 129 1.42 6.24 -4.47
CA GLY A 129 2.49 7.18 -4.12
C GLY A 129 3.72 7.06 -5.04
N GLY A 130 4.85 7.66 -4.65
CA GLY A 130 6.13 7.41 -5.32
C GLY A 130 6.85 6.19 -4.73
N THR A 131 7.28 6.33 -3.48
CA THR A 131 8.17 5.40 -2.78
C THR A 131 7.57 4.01 -2.60
N GLY A 132 6.31 3.89 -2.17
CA GLY A 132 5.64 2.58 -2.05
C GLY A 132 5.50 1.89 -3.40
N THR A 133 4.86 2.56 -4.36
CA THR A 133 4.57 2.06 -5.72
C THR A 133 5.79 1.56 -6.49
N GLY A 134 6.90 2.30 -6.47
CA GLY A 134 8.12 1.93 -7.18
C GLY A 134 9.10 1.10 -6.33
N GLY A 135 9.13 1.35 -5.03
CA GLY A 135 10.06 0.68 -4.11
C GLY A 135 9.63 -0.73 -3.71
N ALA A 136 8.33 -1.00 -3.54
CA ALA A 136 7.86 -2.33 -3.15
C ALA A 136 8.19 -3.42 -4.19
N PRO A 137 8.02 -3.21 -5.51
CA PRO A 137 8.51 -4.16 -6.53
C PRO A 137 10.03 -4.37 -6.48
N ALA A 138 10.82 -3.33 -6.17
CA ALA A 138 12.27 -3.43 -6.06
C ALA A 138 12.70 -4.23 -4.80
N VAL A 139 12.05 -4.03 -3.65
CA VAL A 139 12.25 -4.86 -2.45
C VAL A 139 11.85 -6.31 -2.73
N ALA A 140 10.68 -6.55 -3.35
CA ALA A 140 10.20 -7.88 -3.69
C ALA A 140 11.19 -8.62 -4.61
N GLN A 141 11.73 -7.94 -5.63
CA GLN A 141 12.74 -8.51 -6.51
C GLN A 141 14.03 -8.89 -5.75
N ILE A 142 14.45 -8.11 -4.75
CA ILE A 142 15.59 -8.45 -3.89
C ILE A 142 15.27 -9.69 -3.05
N ALA A 143 14.10 -9.73 -2.40
CA ALA A 143 13.70 -10.86 -1.55
C ALA A 143 13.59 -12.18 -2.34
N ARG A 144 12.93 -12.17 -3.50
CA ARG A 144 12.78 -13.36 -4.36
C ARG A 144 14.11 -13.83 -4.95
N LYS A 145 15.08 -12.94 -5.18
CA LYS A 145 16.47 -13.29 -5.54
C LYS A 145 17.23 -14.01 -4.42
N MET A 146 16.73 -13.98 -3.18
CA MET A 146 17.32 -14.62 -2.00
C MET A 146 16.56 -15.92 -1.57
N ASP A 147 15.60 -16.41 -2.39
CA ASP A 147 14.62 -17.51 -2.09
C ASP A 147 13.81 -17.31 -0.78
N ILE A 148 13.64 -16.06 -0.36
CA ILE A 148 12.77 -15.70 0.77
C ILE A 148 11.32 -15.79 0.29
N LEU A 149 10.44 -16.47 1.05
CA LEU A 149 9.01 -16.51 0.75
C LEU A 149 8.45 -15.08 0.85
N THR A 150 8.05 -14.51 -0.28
CA THR A 150 7.80 -13.07 -0.42
C THR A 150 6.31 -12.81 -0.59
N VAL A 151 5.65 -12.34 0.47
CA VAL A 151 4.21 -12.03 0.47
C VAL A 151 4.01 -10.51 0.51
N ALA A 152 3.30 -9.95 -0.46
CA ALA A 152 2.93 -8.53 -0.44
C ALA A 152 1.51 -8.34 0.10
N ILE A 153 1.33 -7.33 0.95
CA ILE A 153 0.04 -6.90 1.49
C ILE A 153 -0.05 -5.38 1.31
N VAL A 154 -0.69 -4.96 0.20
CA VAL A 154 -0.63 -3.56 -0.28
C VAL A 154 -2.02 -2.95 -0.41
N THR A 155 -2.10 -1.63 -0.28
CA THR A 155 -3.38 -0.90 -0.37
C THR A 155 -3.53 -0.11 -1.67
N ARG A 156 -4.71 -0.20 -2.30
CA ARG A 156 -5.13 0.75 -3.35
C ARG A 156 -5.62 2.05 -2.66
N PRO A 157 -5.27 3.24 -3.19
CA PRO A 157 -5.70 4.52 -2.64
C PRO A 157 -7.23 4.67 -2.69
N PHE A 158 -7.80 5.54 -1.86
CA PHE A 158 -9.23 5.85 -1.93
C PHE A 158 -9.56 6.54 -3.26
N THR A 159 -10.79 6.35 -3.76
CA THR A 159 -11.26 7.01 -4.98
C THR A 159 -11.18 8.55 -4.91
N PHE A 160 -11.32 9.14 -3.71
CA PHE A 160 -11.18 10.60 -3.53
C PHE A 160 -9.74 11.12 -3.71
N GLU A 161 -8.71 10.28 -3.61
CA GLU A 161 -7.31 10.68 -3.80
C GLU A 161 -6.94 10.89 -5.29
N GLY A 162 -7.87 10.58 -6.19
CA GLY A 162 -7.85 11.00 -7.58
C GLY A 162 -7.26 9.99 -8.57
N ARG A 163 -7.79 10.01 -9.79
CA ARG A 163 -7.52 9.00 -10.85
C ARG A 163 -6.04 8.77 -11.15
N LYS A 164 -5.18 9.80 -11.08
CA LYS A 164 -3.73 9.64 -11.30
C LYS A 164 -3.07 8.75 -10.24
N ARG A 165 -3.51 8.85 -8.98
CA ARG A 165 -2.99 8.02 -7.88
C ARG A 165 -3.41 6.56 -8.07
N MET A 166 -4.67 6.33 -8.45
CA MET A 166 -5.17 4.98 -8.77
C MET A 166 -4.45 4.37 -9.99
N GLN A 167 -4.17 5.14 -11.04
CA GLN A 167 -3.42 4.68 -12.21
C GLN A 167 -2.00 4.21 -11.84
N PHE A 168 -1.27 5.01 -11.04
CA PHE A 168 0.03 4.58 -10.51
C PHE A 168 -0.10 3.38 -9.58
N ALA A 169 -1.16 3.28 -8.78
CA ALA A 169 -1.38 2.15 -7.89
C ALA A 169 -1.51 0.83 -8.65
N MET A 170 -2.34 0.80 -9.70
CA MET A 170 -2.48 -0.38 -10.56
C MET A 170 -1.15 -0.76 -11.23
N GLN A 171 -0.46 0.20 -11.86
CA GLN A 171 0.86 -0.04 -12.49
C GLN A 171 1.90 -0.62 -11.51
N GLY A 172 1.90 -0.16 -10.25
CA GLY A 172 2.76 -0.71 -9.21
C GLY A 172 2.35 -2.10 -8.74
N ILE A 173 1.05 -2.39 -8.69
CA ILE A 173 0.49 -3.72 -8.34
C ILE A 173 0.83 -4.74 -9.45
N ASP A 174 0.67 -4.37 -10.72
CA ASP A 174 0.99 -5.20 -11.87
C ASP A 174 2.49 -5.52 -11.95
N ALA A 175 3.34 -4.54 -11.61
CA ALA A 175 4.78 -4.74 -11.47
C ALA A 175 5.13 -5.61 -10.25
N LEU A 176 4.41 -5.47 -9.14
CA LEU A 176 4.64 -6.23 -7.90
C LEU A 176 4.27 -7.72 -8.07
N LYS A 177 3.18 -8.05 -8.80
CA LYS A 177 2.74 -9.43 -9.10
C LYS A 177 3.86 -10.29 -9.72
N GLN A 178 4.84 -9.68 -10.38
CA GLN A 178 5.97 -10.39 -11.03
C GLN A 178 7.08 -10.83 -10.05
N TYR A 179 7.15 -10.22 -8.85
CA TYR A 179 8.28 -10.37 -7.92
C TYR A 179 7.90 -10.93 -6.55
N VAL A 180 6.64 -11.30 -6.34
CA VAL A 180 6.12 -11.87 -5.09
C VAL A 180 5.57 -13.26 -5.32
N ASP A 181 5.55 -14.08 -4.27
CA ASP A 181 4.91 -15.38 -4.27
C ASP A 181 3.38 -15.23 -4.14
N ALA A 182 2.92 -14.37 -3.22
CA ALA A 182 1.51 -14.05 -3.03
C ALA A 182 1.29 -12.53 -2.89
N LEU A 183 0.18 -12.02 -3.45
CA LEU A 183 -0.16 -10.61 -3.50
C LEU A 183 -1.58 -10.37 -2.98
N ILE A 184 -1.69 -9.90 -1.74
CA ILE A 184 -2.93 -9.42 -1.12
C ILE A 184 -3.08 -7.93 -1.45
N VAL A 185 -4.22 -7.57 -2.05
CA VAL A 185 -4.54 -6.18 -2.43
C VAL A 185 -5.80 -5.73 -1.71
N ILE A 186 -5.65 -4.80 -0.77
CA ILE A 186 -6.75 -4.22 0.01
C ILE A 186 -7.22 -2.92 -0.67
N PRO A 187 -8.49 -2.79 -1.08
CA PRO A 187 -9.01 -1.52 -1.58
C PRO A 187 -9.39 -0.64 -0.40
N ASN A 188 -8.79 0.56 -0.27
CA ASN A 188 -9.15 1.49 0.82
C ASN A 188 -10.64 1.88 0.81
N ASP A 189 -11.28 1.90 -0.36
CA ASP A 189 -12.72 2.16 -0.48
C ASP A 189 -13.57 1.08 0.27
N ARG A 190 -13.06 -0.15 0.48
CA ARG A 190 -13.72 -1.18 1.32
C ARG A 190 -13.64 -0.92 2.82
N VAL A 191 -12.77 -0.01 3.24
CA VAL A 191 -12.80 0.51 4.62
C VAL A 191 -13.94 1.52 4.79
N VAL A 192 -14.41 2.17 3.72
CA VAL A 192 -15.61 3.03 3.76
C VAL A 192 -16.88 2.21 4.02
N ASP A 193 -16.95 0.99 3.47
CA ASP A 193 -18.08 0.05 3.66
C ASP A 193 -18.28 -0.42 5.12
N VAL A 194 -17.32 -0.15 6.03
CA VAL A 194 -17.32 -0.63 7.44
C VAL A 194 -17.18 0.49 8.49
N ILE A 195 -17.26 1.77 8.10
CA ILE A 195 -17.18 2.93 9.01
C ILE A 195 -18.42 3.82 8.91
N GLU A 196 -18.70 4.60 9.95
CA GLU A 196 -19.85 5.51 9.97
C GLU A 196 -19.66 6.70 9.00
N THR A 197 -20.74 7.23 8.44
CA THR A 197 -20.71 8.31 7.42
C THR A 197 -19.96 9.58 7.86
N ASN A 198 -19.85 9.83 9.16
CA ASN A 198 -19.17 11.00 9.73
C ASN A 198 -17.75 10.70 10.24
N THR A 199 -17.17 9.55 9.89
CA THR A 199 -15.84 9.12 10.36
C THR A 199 -14.74 10.03 9.83
N PRO A 200 -13.86 10.61 10.70
CA PRO A 200 -12.72 11.41 10.24
C PRO A 200 -11.73 10.60 9.40
N VAL A 201 -11.08 11.25 8.42
CA VAL A 201 -10.12 10.59 7.51
C VAL A 201 -8.97 9.90 8.24
N GLU A 202 -8.52 10.45 9.38
CA GLU A 202 -7.52 9.83 10.26
C GLU A 202 -7.99 8.48 10.83
N VAL A 203 -9.25 8.38 11.22
CA VAL A 203 -9.86 7.14 11.75
C VAL A 203 -10.08 6.12 10.62
N ALA A 204 -10.46 6.57 9.43
CA ALA A 204 -10.53 5.72 8.24
C ALA A 204 -9.15 5.14 7.86
N LEU A 205 -8.09 5.95 7.90
CA LEU A 205 -6.71 5.51 7.68
C LEU A 205 -6.22 4.56 8.78
N ALA A 206 -6.53 4.84 10.05
CA ALA A 206 -6.22 3.93 11.15
C ALA A 206 -6.92 2.56 10.99
N LYS A 207 -8.13 2.53 10.39
CA LYS A 207 -8.82 1.28 10.08
C LYS A 207 -8.20 0.53 8.89
N VAL A 208 -7.63 1.23 7.90
CA VAL A 208 -6.76 0.61 6.87
C VAL A 208 -5.52 -0.03 7.52
N ASP A 209 -4.84 0.69 8.42
CA ASP A 209 -3.66 0.15 9.14
C ASP A 209 -4.03 -1.04 10.07
N GLU A 210 -5.26 -1.08 10.60
CA GLU A 210 -5.79 -2.22 11.36
C GLU A 210 -6.03 -3.44 10.47
N VAL A 211 -6.55 -3.25 9.25
CA VAL A 211 -6.68 -4.35 8.26
C VAL A 211 -5.31 -4.92 7.89
N LEU A 212 -4.30 -4.06 7.67
CA LEU A 212 -2.93 -4.49 7.42
C LEU A 212 -2.35 -5.27 8.61
N TYR A 213 -2.55 -4.79 9.84
CA TYR A 213 -2.17 -5.52 11.06
C TYR A 213 -2.82 -6.90 11.16
N ASN A 214 -4.15 -6.97 11.03
CA ASN A 214 -4.90 -8.23 11.11
C ASN A 214 -4.48 -9.21 10.01
N SER A 215 -4.14 -8.70 8.82
CA SER A 215 -3.68 -9.52 7.69
C SER A 215 -2.31 -10.14 7.93
N THR A 216 -1.32 -9.33 8.38
CA THR A 216 0.01 -9.83 8.74
C THR A 216 -0.07 -10.78 9.93
N ARG A 217 -0.79 -10.39 11.00
CA ARG A 217 -0.95 -11.19 12.22
C ARG A 217 -1.61 -12.54 11.95
N GLY A 218 -2.66 -12.56 11.12
CA GLY A 218 -3.42 -13.78 10.82
C GLY A 218 -2.59 -14.89 10.16
N ILE A 219 -1.54 -14.51 9.41
CA ILE A 219 -0.59 -15.42 8.77
C ILE A 219 0.61 -15.69 9.69
N SER A 220 1.15 -14.68 10.37
CA SER A 220 2.31 -14.88 11.25
C SER A 220 2.02 -15.73 12.48
N ASP A 221 0.83 -15.56 13.09
CA ASP A 221 0.46 -16.29 14.31
C ASP A 221 0.40 -17.82 14.06
N LEU A 222 0.22 -18.28 12.82
CA LEU A 222 0.30 -19.70 12.45
C LEU A 222 1.72 -20.28 12.49
N ILE A 223 2.74 -19.43 12.30
CA ILE A 223 4.13 -19.84 12.13
C ILE A 223 4.93 -19.56 13.42
N THR A 224 4.68 -18.43 14.08
CA THR A 224 5.46 -18.00 15.27
C THR A 224 4.81 -18.40 16.59
N THR A 225 3.50 -18.70 16.64
CA THR A 225 2.81 -19.06 17.88
C THR A 225 2.49 -20.55 17.90
N HIS A 226 3.09 -21.26 18.86
CA HIS A 226 2.78 -22.67 19.08
C HIS A 226 1.32 -22.84 19.54
N GLY A 227 0.49 -23.42 18.68
CA GLY A 227 -0.91 -23.74 18.89
C GLY A 227 -1.16 -25.20 19.34
N LEU A 228 -2.42 -25.64 19.21
CA LEU A 228 -2.82 -27.04 19.40
C LEU A 228 -2.64 -27.87 18.13
N ILE A 229 -2.82 -27.24 16.97
CA ILE A 229 -2.46 -27.78 15.65
C ILE A 229 -1.54 -26.76 15.03
N ASN A 230 -0.23 -26.96 15.21
CA ASN A 230 0.78 -26.22 14.47
C ASN A 230 0.71 -26.63 13.00
N LEU A 231 0.83 -25.63 12.13
CA LEU A 231 1.29 -25.83 10.77
C LEU A 231 2.80 -25.69 10.78
N ASP A 232 3.51 -26.41 9.92
CA ASP A 232 4.93 -26.12 9.73
C ASP A 232 5.14 -25.01 8.68
N PHE A 233 6.38 -24.53 8.55
CA PHE A 233 6.68 -23.48 7.59
C PHE A 233 6.66 -23.98 6.14
N ALA A 234 6.85 -25.28 5.90
CA ALA A 234 6.76 -25.89 4.58
C ALA A 234 5.30 -26.01 4.10
N ASP A 235 4.34 -26.27 4.98
CA ASP A 235 2.89 -26.21 4.69
C ASP A 235 2.52 -24.82 4.14
N VAL A 236 2.85 -23.76 4.90
CA VAL A 236 2.55 -22.37 4.52
C VAL A 236 3.34 -21.97 3.27
N LYS A 237 4.62 -22.37 3.14
CA LYS A 237 5.40 -22.15 1.91
C LYS A 237 4.80 -22.89 0.71
N THR A 238 4.18 -24.06 0.89
CA THR A 238 3.56 -24.84 -0.20
C THR A 238 2.27 -24.21 -0.71
N ILE A 239 1.44 -23.64 0.17
CA ILE A 239 0.21 -22.91 -0.22
C ILE A 239 0.55 -21.54 -0.82
N MET A 240 1.47 -20.79 -0.20
CA MET A 240 1.73 -19.40 -0.59
C MET A 240 2.76 -19.23 -1.72
N LYS A 241 3.70 -20.18 -1.92
CA LYS A 241 4.71 -20.08 -3.00
C LYS A 241 4.04 -20.12 -4.37
N ASP A 242 4.41 -19.14 -5.21
CA ASP A 242 3.81 -18.91 -6.53
C ASP A 242 2.25 -18.89 -6.50
N GLY A 243 1.67 -18.46 -5.37
CA GLY A 243 0.22 -18.39 -5.12
C GLY A 243 -0.51 -17.27 -5.89
N GLY A 244 0.23 -16.29 -6.42
CA GLY A 244 -0.30 -15.24 -7.29
C GLY A 244 -1.15 -14.20 -6.56
N MET A 245 -2.34 -13.89 -7.08
CA MET A 245 -3.29 -13.02 -6.39
C MET A 245 -3.91 -13.77 -5.20
N ALA A 246 -3.98 -13.09 -4.05
CA ALA A 246 -4.47 -13.65 -2.80
C ALA A 246 -5.55 -12.74 -2.18
N LEU A 247 -6.53 -13.37 -1.53
CA LEU A 247 -7.57 -12.69 -0.76
C LEU A 247 -7.48 -13.09 0.71
N ILE A 248 -7.85 -12.17 1.60
CA ILE A 248 -7.86 -12.41 3.04
C ILE A 248 -9.17 -11.93 3.66
N GLY A 249 -9.82 -12.82 4.41
CA GLY A 249 -10.98 -12.51 5.24
C GLY A 249 -10.67 -12.85 6.69
N SER A 250 -10.87 -11.91 7.61
CA SER A 250 -10.69 -12.15 9.04
C SER A 250 -11.86 -11.58 9.82
N ALA A 251 -12.34 -12.33 10.80
CA ALA A 251 -13.43 -11.91 11.68
C ALA A 251 -13.28 -12.51 13.08
N VAL A 252 -13.80 -11.80 14.08
CA VAL A 252 -13.89 -12.23 15.48
C VAL A 252 -15.35 -12.30 15.88
N ALA A 253 -15.74 -13.35 16.60
CA ALA A 253 -17.07 -13.46 17.21
C ALA A 253 -16.98 -14.13 18.59
N SER A 254 -18.03 -13.95 19.39
CA SER A 254 -18.09 -14.43 20.78
C SER A 254 -19.49 -14.89 21.17
N GLY A 255 -19.58 -15.56 22.33
CA GLY A 255 -20.80 -16.19 22.83
C GLY A 255 -21.23 -17.42 22.02
N GLU A 256 -22.52 -17.75 22.09
CA GLU A 256 -23.09 -18.94 21.44
C GLU A 256 -22.91 -18.89 19.91
N ASN A 257 -22.57 -20.04 19.30
CA ASN A 257 -22.23 -20.18 17.88
C ASN A 257 -21.13 -19.23 17.37
N ARG A 258 -20.17 -18.79 18.22
CA ARG A 258 -19.04 -17.93 17.82
C ARG A 258 -18.26 -18.48 16.62
N ALA A 259 -18.06 -19.80 16.52
CA ALA A 259 -17.36 -20.43 15.40
C ALA A 259 -18.06 -20.23 14.04
N GLU A 260 -19.37 -20.49 13.99
CA GLU A 260 -20.21 -20.27 12.82
C GLU A 260 -20.22 -18.79 12.43
N LYS A 261 -20.42 -17.90 13.40
CA LYS A 261 -20.44 -16.43 13.20
C LYS A 261 -19.11 -15.92 12.65
N ALA A 262 -17.98 -16.34 13.23
CA ALA A 262 -16.65 -15.92 12.79
C ALA A 262 -16.32 -16.46 11.39
N ALA A 263 -16.56 -17.75 11.12
CA ALA A 263 -16.34 -18.34 9.79
C ALA A 263 -17.19 -17.63 8.72
N MET A 264 -18.50 -17.48 8.97
CA MET A 264 -19.43 -16.81 8.06
C MET A 264 -19.09 -15.34 7.81
N SER A 265 -18.51 -14.65 8.80
CA SER A 265 -18.09 -13.25 8.68
C SER A 265 -16.73 -13.10 8.00
N ALA A 266 -15.82 -14.07 8.16
CA ALA A 266 -14.54 -14.09 7.47
C ALA A 266 -14.73 -14.31 5.96
N ILE A 267 -15.51 -15.33 5.56
CA ILE A 267 -15.78 -15.64 4.14
C ILE A 267 -16.70 -14.62 3.44
N ARG A 268 -17.28 -13.67 4.19
CA ARG A 268 -18.10 -12.55 3.68
C ARG A 268 -17.51 -11.18 4.03
N SER A 269 -16.21 -11.12 4.33
CA SER A 269 -15.56 -9.86 4.69
C SER A 269 -15.59 -8.87 3.51
N PRO A 270 -15.97 -7.58 3.71
CA PRO A 270 -15.94 -6.57 2.66
C PRO A 270 -14.57 -6.38 2.01
N LEU A 271 -13.50 -6.80 2.71
CA LEU A 271 -12.11 -6.78 2.26
C LEU A 271 -11.83 -7.72 1.07
N LEU A 272 -12.74 -8.65 0.78
CA LEU A 272 -12.67 -9.54 -0.39
C LEU A 272 -13.04 -8.82 -1.71
N ASP A 273 -13.36 -7.52 -1.67
CA ASP A 273 -13.69 -6.66 -2.84
C ASP A 273 -14.87 -7.16 -3.70
N GLY A 274 -15.75 -7.98 -3.12
CA GLY A 274 -16.87 -8.64 -3.83
C GLY A 274 -16.49 -9.90 -4.59
N LEU A 275 -15.21 -10.32 -4.53
CA LEU A 275 -14.76 -11.64 -4.98
C LEU A 275 -15.16 -12.69 -3.93
N SER A 276 -15.38 -13.92 -4.39
CA SER A 276 -15.65 -15.08 -3.52
C SER A 276 -14.37 -15.88 -3.30
N ILE A 277 -14.32 -16.67 -2.22
CA ILE A 277 -13.28 -17.70 -2.02
C ILE A 277 -13.52 -18.97 -2.85
N ARG A 278 -14.65 -19.05 -3.56
CA ARG A 278 -14.91 -20.07 -4.60
C ARG A 278 -13.83 -20.03 -5.67
N ASN A 279 -13.46 -21.21 -6.17
CA ASN A 279 -12.45 -21.39 -7.21
C ASN A 279 -11.03 -20.91 -6.81
N ALA A 280 -10.78 -20.66 -5.52
CA ALA A 280 -9.42 -20.67 -4.99
C ALA A 280 -8.92 -22.11 -4.96
N LYS A 281 -7.74 -22.38 -5.54
CA LYS A 281 -7.18 -23.74 -5.58
C LYS A 281 -6.43 -24.13 -4.33
N SER A 282 -6.05 -23.16 -3.49
CA SER A 282 -5.26 -23.38 -2.28
C SER A 282 -5.71 -22.40 -1.18
N VAL A 283 -6.10 -22.93 -0.02
CA VAL A 283 -6.75 -22.16 1.05
C VAL A 283 -6.13 -22.47 2.41
N LEU A 284 -5.70 -21.42 3.12
CA LEU A 284 -5.15 -21.49 4.47
C LEU A 284 -6.17 -20.93 5.47
N VAL A 285 -6.42 -21.67 6.55
CA VAL A 285 -7.40 -21.31 7.59
C VAL A 285 -6.70 -21.29 8.95
N ASN A 286 -6.76 -20.15 9.64
CA ASN A 286 -6.35 -19.99 11.03
C ASN A 286 -7.58 -19.85 11.93
N ILE A 287 -7.71 -20.74 12.91
CA ILE A 287 -8.65 -20.59 14.02
C ILE A 287 -7.86 -20.20 15.26
N THR A 288 -8.04 -18.97 15.74
CA THR A 288 -7.38 -18.45 16.96
C THR A 288 -8.43 -18.22 18.06
N ALA A 289 -8.27 -18.82 19.24
CA ALA A 289 -9.22 -18.69 20.35
C ALA A 289 -8.55 -18.89 21.72
N GLY A 290 -9.30 -18.65 22.80
CA GLY A 290 -8.84 -18.99 24.15
C GLY A 290 -8.88 -20.50 24.44
N ARG A 291 -8.47 -20.89 25.66
CA ARG A 291 -8.50 -22.28 26.15
C ARG A 291 -9.91 -22.91 26.19
N SER A 292 -10.96 -22.13 25.93
CA SER A 292 -12.36 -22.57 25.82
C SER A 292 -12.73 -23.14 24.45
N LEU A 293 -11.81 -23.20 23.47
CA LEU A 293 -12.06 -23.76 22.14
C LEU A 293 -12.37 -25.27 22.19
N THR A 294 -13.50 -25.66 21.61
CA THR A 294 -13.90 -27.07 21.49
C THR A 294 -13.64 -27.63 20.08
N ILE A 295 -13.42 -28.94 19.97
CA ILE A 295 -13.30 -29.63 18.67
C ILE A 295 -14.54 -29.38 17.80
N LYS A 296 -15.75 -29.39 18.40
CA LYS A 296 -17.00 -29.12 17.69
C LYS A 296 -17.02 -27.73 17.03
N GLU A 297 -16.50 -26.72 17.71
CA GLU A 297 -16.40 -25.36 17.14
C GLU A 297 -15.43 -25.31 15.97
N ALA A 298 -14.27 -25.97 16.10
CA ALA A 298 -13.30 -26.06 15.00
C ALA A 298 -13.90 -26.79 13.78
N THR A 299 -14.56 -27.93 13.99
CA THR A 299 -15.26 -28.68 12.93
C THR A 299 -16.31 -27.81 12.22
N VAL A 300 -17.16 -27.09 12.96
CA VAL A 300 -18.20 -26.22 12.37
C VAL A 300 -17.58 -25.09 11.53
N ALA A 301 -16.51 -24.45 12.00
CA ALA A 301 -15.81 -23.43 11.22
C ALA A 301 -15.19 -24.01 9.93
N THR A 302 -14.54 -25.18 10.04
CA THR A 302 -13.95 -25.91 8.90
C THR A 302 -14.99 -26.32 7.86
N GLU A 303 -16.12 -26.91 8.28
CA GLU A 303 -17.20 -27.34 7.39
C GLU A 303 -17.81 -26.18 6.60
N ILE A 304 -18.02 -25.03 7.27
CA ILE A 304 -18.54 -23.81 6.64
C ILE A 304 -17.58 -23.30 5.55
N ILE A 305 -16.27 -23.31 5.81
CA ILE A 305 -15.27 -22.83 4.85
C ILE A 305 -15.15 -23.80 3.66
N LYS A 306 -14.99 -25.11 3.90
CA LYS A 306 -14.96 -26.13 2.83
C LYS A 306 -16.16 -25.97 1.89
N LYS A 307 -17.36 -25.83 2.46
CA LYS A 307 -18.61 -25.68 1.71
C LYS A 307 -18.72 -24.39 0.88
N GLU A 308 -18.07 -23.30 1.28
CA GLU A 308 -18.07 -22.05 0.52
C GLU A 308 -16.96 -22.01 -0.54
N VAL A 309 -15.85 -22.74 -0.38
CA VAL A 309 -14.84 -22.93 -1.45
C VAL A 309 -15.38 -23.82 -2.57
N GLY A 310 -16.05 -24.93 -2.22
CA GLY A 310 -16.63 -25.90 -3.15
C GLY A 310 -15.88 -27.24 -3.16
N ASP A 311 -16.47 -28.26 -3.80
CA ASP A 311 -15.94 -29.63 -3.83
C ASP A 311 -14.83 -29.85 -4.89
N ASP A 312 -14.50 -28.82 -5.69
CA ASP A 312 -13.51 -28.88 -6.78
C ASP A 312 -12.04 -28.74 -6.30
N ILE A 313 -11.82 -28.42 -5.02
CA ILE A 313 -10.49 -28.33 -4.40
C ILE A 313 -10.10 -29.67 -3.75
N GLY A 314 -8.85 -30.11 -3.93
CA GLY A 314 -8.32 -31.30 -3.24
C GLY A 314 -8.22 -31.08 -1.74
N GLU A 315 -8.45 -32.12 -0.93
CA GLU A 315 -8.41 -31.96 0.54
C GLU A 315 -7.02 -31.53 1.05
N ASP A 316 -5.95 -31.93 0.35
CA ASP A 316 -4.56 -31.58 0.64
C ASP A 316 -4.23 -30.08 0.40
N GLU A 317 -5.07 -29.36 -0.34
CA GLU A 317 -4.91 -27.94 -0.66
C GLU A 317 -5.64 -27.00 0.32
N ILE A 318 -6.35 -27.56 1.33
CA ILE A 318 -6.93 -26.76 2.43
C ILE A 318 -6.22 -27.07 3.75
N ILE A 319 -5.42 -26.11 4.22
CA ILE A 319 -4.57 -26.26 5.40
C ILE A 319 -5.20 -25.54 6.61
N PHE A 320 -5.33 -26.25 7.74
CA PHE A 320 -6.05 -25.80 8.94
C PHE A 320 -5.12 -25.71 10.17
N GLY A 321 -4.77 -24.49 10.58
CA GLY A 321 -4.03 -24.23 11.81
C GLY A 321 -4.94 -23.83 12.97
N MET A 322 -4.59 -24.24 14.20
CA MET A 322 -5.35 -23.97 15.41
C MET A 322 -4.46 -23.40 16.51
N VAL A 323 -4.56 -22.09 16.75
CA VAL A 323 -3.74 -21.35 17.71
C VAL A 323 -4.55 -21.06 18.97
N VAL A 324 -4.04 -21.45 20.14
CA VAL A 324 -4.61 -21.05 21.43
C VAL A 324 -3.87 -19.84 21.97
N SER A 325 -4.59 -18.73 22.16
CA SER A 325 -4.05 -17.50 22.73
C SER A 325 -4.90 -17.05 23.90
N GLU A 326 -4.27 -16.85 25.05
CA GLU A 326 -4.95 -16.37 26.27
C GLU A 326 -5.46 -14.93 26.13
N GLU A 327 -4.91 -14.16 25.17
CA GLU A 327 -5.37 -12.82 24.79
C GLU A 327 -6.80 -12.80 24.23
N MET A 328 -7.31 -13.95 23.75
CA MET A 328 -8.64 -14.05 23.15
C MET A 328 -9.77 -14.23 24.18
N GLY A 329 -9.48 -14.74 25.38
CA GLY A 329 -10.52 -15.03 26.38
C GLY A 329 -11.62 -15.96 25.84
N ASP A 330 -12.85 -15.44 25.73
CA ASP A 330 -14.02 -16.16 25.18
C ASP A 330 -14.31 -15.84 23.70
N ASP A 331 -13.51 -14.99 23.06
CA ASP A 331 -13.60 -14.70 21.64
C ASP A 331 -12.96 -15.81 20.79
N LEU A 332 -13.47 -15.97 19.57
CA LEU A 332 -12.93 -16.86 18.54
C LEU A 332 -12.74 -16.05 17.25
N ARG A 333 -11.51 -16.04 16.74
CA ARG A 333 -11.13 -15.45 15.45
C ARG A 333 -10.99 -16.54 14.41
N VAL A 334 -11.56 -16.30 13.23
CA VAL A 334 -11.27 -17.07 12.01
C VAL A 334 -10.59 -16.12 11.03
N THR A 335 -9.47 -16.56 10.46
CA THR A 335 -8.84 -15.91 9.31
C THR A 335 -8.71 -16.94 8.19
N VAL A 336 -9.17 -16.57 6.99
CA VAL A 336 -9.07 -17.36 5.77
C VAL A 336 -8.20 -16.58 4.78
N VAL A 337 -7.18 -17.25 4.24
CA VAL A 337 -6.36 -16.75 3.13
C VAL A 337 -6.57 -17.68 1.95
N ALA A 338 -7.12 -17.14 0.87
CA ALA A 338 -7.37 -17.88 -0.36
C ALA A 338 -6.37 -17.42 -1.43
N THR A 339 -5.76 -18.37 -2.14
CA THR A 339 -4.72 -18.15 -3.15
C THR A 339 -4.97 -19.03 -4.37
N ARG A 340 -4.20 -18.83 -5.45
CA ARG A 340 -4.30 -19.59 -6.70
C ARG A 340 -5.73 -19.67 -7.24
N PHE A 341 -6.43 -18.54 -7.24
CA PHE A 341 -7.66 -18.41 -8.03
C PHE A 341 -7.36 -18.75 -9.49
N ASP A 342 -8.29 -19.44 -10.16
CA ASP A 342 -8.29 -19.43 -11.61
C ASP A 342 -8.24 -17.99 -12.13
N GLU A 343 -7.39 -17.72 -13.12
CA GLU A 343 -7.43 -16.44 -13.80
C GLU A 343 -8.76 -16.37 -14.55
N VAL A 344 -9.73 -15.67 -13.95
CA VAL A 344 -10.94 -15.23 -14.62
C VAL A 344 -10.49 -14.42 -15.82
N GLU A 345 -10.56 -15.01 -17.02
CA GLU A 345 -10.19 -14.33 -18.25
C GLU A 345 -10.89 -12.97 -18.28
N ASP A 346 -10.10 -11.93 -18.50
CA ASP A 346 -10.54 -10.53 -18.52
C ASP A 346 -11.66 -10.40 -19.55
N VAL A 347 -12.93 -10.42 -19.10
CA VAL A 347 -14.11 -10.66 -19.94
C VAL A 347 -14.05 -9.68 -21.10
N PRO A 348 -13.80 -10.13 -22.34
CA PRO A 348 -13.14 -9.31 -23.33
C PRO A 348 -14.02 -8.12 -23.66
N VAL A 349 -13.65 -6.94 -23.14
CA VAL A 349 -14.41 -5.71 -23.30
C VAL A 349 -14.53 -5.46 -24.80
N VAL A 350 -15.71 -5.73 -25.35
CA VAL A 350 -15.98 -5.73 -26.79
C VAL A 350 -15.93 -4.29 -27.27
N ARG A 351 -14.71 -3.79 -27.51
CA ARG A 351 -14.45 -2.52 -28.18
C ARG A 351 -15.15 -2.60 -29.53
N PRO A 352 -16.17 -1.76 -29.81
CA PRO A 352 -16.85 -1.79 -31.10
C PRO A 352 -15.81 -1.52 -32.18
N LYS A 353 -15.60 -2.49 -33.08
CA LYS A 353 -14.69 -2.31 -34.23
C LYS A 353 -15.31 -1.25 -35.15
N GLN A 354 -14.92 0.01 -34.97
CA GLN A 354 -15.13 1.05 -35.96
C GLN A 354 -14.32 0.67 -37.20
N ALA A 355 -15.03 0.27 -38.26
CA ALA A 355 -14.41 -0.09 -39.53
C ALA A 355 -13.89 1.17 -40.22
N MET A 356 -12.57 1.37 -40.18
CA MET A 356 -11.89 2.23 -41.14
C MET A 356 -11.75 1.44 -42.45
N PRO A 357 -12.06 2.02 -43.62
CA PRO A 357 -11.85 1.36 -44.90
C PRO A 357 -10.36 1.25 -45.21
N GLU A 358 -9.95 0.13 -45.82
CA GLU A 358 -8.58 -0.05 -46.30
C GLU A 358 -8.25 0.89 -47.46
N VAL A 359 -7.04 1.44 -47.45
CA VAL A 359 -6.48 2.23 -48.56
C VAL A 359 -5.38 1.41 -49.22
N THR A 360 -5.70 0.79 -50.35
CA THR A 360 -4.73 0.08 -51.20
C THR A 360 -3.93 1.04 -52.08
N THR A 361 -2.72 0.61 -52.44
CA THR A 361 -1.69 1.42 -53.10
C THR A 361 -1.88 1.56 -54.62
N PRO A 362 -1.27 2.58 -55.26
CA PRO A 362 -1.64 3.02 -56.61
C PRO A 362 -0.87 2.31 -57.74
N ILE A 363 -1.41 2.35 -58.97
CA ILE A 363 -0.66 2.10 -60.21
C ILE A 363 -1.27 2.88 -61.40
N SER A 364 -0.36 3.42 -62.21
CA SER A 364 -0.42 3.90 -63.61
C SER A 364 -1.65 4.59 -64.21
N VAL A 365 -1.36 5.71 -64.87
CA VAL A 365 -2.22 6.40 -65.87
C VAL A 365 -2.15 5.65 -67.20
N ASP A 366 -3.26 5.61 -67.94
CA ASP A 366 -3.22 5.68 -69.41
C ASP A 366 -4.52 6.32 -69.94
N MET A 367 -4.52 6.86 -71.16
CA MET A 367 -5.61 7.70 -71.69
C MET A 367 -5.82 7.50 -73.20
N PRO A 368 -7.07 7.62 -73.68
CA PRO A 368 -7.29 8.35 -74.92
C PRO A 368 -8.42 9.40 -74.86
N GLU A 369 -8.30 10.42 -75.71
CA GLU A 369 -9.32 11.41 -76.08
C GLU A 369 -10.51 10.77 -76.86
N VAL A 370 -11.68 11.40 -77.08
CA VAL A 370 -11.92 12.64 -77.85
C VAL A 370 -13.29 13.30 -77.54
N ALA A 371 -13.23 14.61 -77.22
CA ALA A 371 -14.12 15.75 -77.53
C ALA A 371 -15.68 15.74 -77.49
N THR A 372 -16.21 16.92 -77.11
CA THR A 372 -17.52 17.56 -77.47
C THR A 372 -18.83 16.94 -76.94
N GLN A 373 -19.86 17.69 -76.51
CA GLN A 373 -20.25 19.11 -76.63
C GLN A 373 -20.83 19.67 -75.32
N ALA A 374 -21.04 21.00 -75.23
CA ALA A 374 -21.74 21.66 -74.12
C ALA A 374 -23.10 22.24 -74.53
N GLN A 375 -24.14 22.03 -73.71
CA GLN A 375 -25.41 22.77 -73.78
C GLN A 375 -25.89 23.17 -72.39
N ARG A 376 -26.47 24.37 -72.27
CA ARG A 376 -27.15 24.87 -71.07
C ARG A 376 -28.65 24.57 -71.16
N LEU A 377 -29.29 24.18 -70.06
CA LEU A 377 -30.70 24.50 -69.79
C LEU A 377 -30.91 24.84 -68.30
N THR A 378 -32.03 25.50 -68.02
CA THR A 378 -32.41 26.10 -66.73
C THR A 378 -33.28 25.18 -65.86
N PRO A 379 -33.27 25.33 -64.53
CA PRO A 379 -34.16 24.57 -63.64
C PRO A 379 -35.59 25.09 -63.66
N SER A 380 -36.59 24.20 -63.55
CA SER A 380 -37.96 24.55 -63.16
C SER A 380 -38.73 23.34 -62.59
N SER A 381 -39.63 23.61 -61.64
CA SER A 381 -40.70 22.75 -61.09
C SER A 381 -40.41 21.27 -60.76
N VAL A 382 -40.49 20.94 -59.47
CA VAL A 382 -40.87 19.61 -58.95
C VAL A 382 -42.06 19.80 -57.99
N GLN A 383 -42.95 18.81 -57.90
CA GLN A 383 -44.24 18.92 -57.19
C GLN A 383 -44.48 17.66 -56.32
N GLU A 384 -44.80 17.87 -55.04
CA GLU A 384 -45.28 16.84 -54.08
C GLU A 384 -46.72 16.39 -54.42
N PRO A 385 -47.21 15.19 -54.03
CA PRO A 385 -47.33 14.70 -52.63
C PRO A 385 -47.27 13.13 -52.54
N PRO A 386 -47.90 12.40 -51.56
CA PRO A 386 -48.45 12.73 -50.23
C PRO A 386 -47.98 11.81 -49.06
N THR A 387 -48.36 12.16 -47.81
CA THR A 387 -48.21 11.28 -46.62
C THR A 387 -49.43 11.38 -45.67
N ALA A 388 -49.83 10.27 -45.03
CA ALA A 388 -50.82 10.24 -43.92
C ALA A 388 -50.43 9.13 -42.90
N SER A 389 -50.35 9.35 -41.57
CA SER A 389 -51.39 9.68 -40.55
C SER A 389 -52.12 8.42 -40.03
N GLN A 390 -52.45 8.18 -38.75
CA GLN A 390 -52.42 8.94 -37.46
C GLN A 390 -51.77 8.02 -36.35
N HIS A 391 -51.93 8.09 -35.00
CA HIS A 391 -52.63 8.96 -34.03
C HIS A 391 -52.01 8.82 -32.60
N VAL A 392 -51.94 9.90 -31.79
CA VAL A 392 -51.95 9.87 -30.30
C VAL A 392 -52.57 11.21 -29.79
N PRO A 393 -53.38 11.24 -28.71
CA PRO A 393 -54.23 12.39 -28.37
C PRO A 393 -53.59 13.45 -27.45
N ARG A 394 -54.39 14.46 -27.06
CA ARG A 394 -53.96 15.83 -26.70
C ARG A 394 -54.77 16.44 -25.54
N THR A 395 -54.10 17.11 -24.61
CA THR A 395 -54.69 18.03 -23.61
C THR A 395 -53.66 19.15 -23.36
N GLU A 396 -53.75 20.30 -24.02
CA GLU A 396 -54.42 21.55 -23.60
C GLU A 396 -53.73 22.31 -22.45
N THR A 397 -53.61 23.63 -22.63
CA THR A 397 -52.78 24.55 -21.83
C THR A 397 -53.63 25.55 -21.03
N LEU A 398 -53.24 25.84 -19.79
CA LEU A 398 -53.80 26.93 -18.97
C LEU A 398 -52.69 27.88 -18.48
N PRO A 399 -53.02 29.14 -18.13
CA PRO A 399 -52.07 30.26 -18.25
C PRO A 399 -51.11 30.42 -17.08
N ARG A 400 -49.88 30.84 -17.39
CA ARG A 400 -48.87 31.28 -16.42
C ARG A 400 -49.31 32.58 -15.76
N ARG A 401 -49.66 32.53 -14.47
CA ARG A 401 -49.99 33.70 -13.64
C ARG A 401 -48.88 33.94 -12.63
N GLU A 402 -48.38 35.16 -12.55
CA GLU A 402 -47.34 35.54 -11.59
C GLU A 402 -47.91 35.64 -10.17
N PHE A 403 -47.20 35.07 -9.19
CA PHE A 403 -47.17 35.59 -7.82
C PHE A 403 -45.85 35.20 -7.15
N TYR A 404 -45.09 36.19 -6.70
CA TYR A 404 -43.87 36.00 -5.92
C TYR A 404 -44.23 35.76 -4.45
N HIS A 405 -43.79 34.65 -3.86
CA HIS A 405 -43.64 34.52 -2.41
C HIS A 405 -42.26 33.98 -2.06
N THR A 406 -41.61 34.70 -1.15
CA THR A 406 -40.21 34.60 -0.72
C THR A 406 -39.79 33.22 -0.20
N ILE A 407 -38.68 32.70 -0.72
CA ILE A 407 -37.76 31.82 0.02
C ILE A 407 -36.56 32.70 0.42
N PRO A 408 -36.10 32.70 1.69
CA PRO A 408 -34.95 33.50 2.10
C PRO A 408 -33.65 32.97 1.44
N ALA A 409 -32.86 33.87 0.87
CA ALA A 409 -31.65 33.51 0.12
C ALA A 409 -30.55 32.89 1.01
N TYR A 410 -29.86 31.90 0.49
CA TYR A 410 -28.76 31.21 1.18
C TYR A 410 -27.51 32.11 1.22
N LYS A 411 -26.99 32.37 2.43
CA LYS A 411 -25.93 33.38 2.67
C LYS A 411 -24.58 33.16 1.97
N GLY A 412 -24.36 32.03 1.29
CA GLY A 412 -23.13 31.74 0.55
C GLY A 412 -23.07 32.26 -0.89
N GLU A 413 -24.20 32.60 -1.51
CA GLU A 413 -24.28 32.72 -2.98
C GLU A 413 -23.49 33.90 -3.58
N GLN A 414 -23.24 34.96 -2.79
CA GLN A 414 -22.41 36.09 -3.23
C GLN A 414 -20.91 35.76 -3.26
N ALA A 415 -20.41 34.90 -2.36
CA ALA A 415 -19.00 34.58 -2.26
C ALA A 415 -18.47 33.70 -3.41
N LEU A 416 -19.37 33.10 -4.19
CA LEU A 416 -19.00 32.16 -5.26
C LEU A 416 -18.61 32.85 -6.59
N LYS A 417 -18.78 34.17 -6.70
CA LYS A 417 -18.44 34.94 -7.92
C LYS A 417 -17.02 35.51 -7.94
N ASP A 418 -16.37 35.63 -6.77
CA ASP A 418 -15.05 36.27 -6.65
C ASP A 418 -13.86 35.30 -6.78
N LEU A 419 -14.12 34.04 -7.13
CA LEU A 419 -13.10 32.98 -7.24
C LEU A 419 -12.52 32.83 -8.65
N ASP A 420 -13.20 33.31 -9.69
CA ASP A 420 -12.79 33.16 -11.10
C ASP A 420 -11.74 34.20 -11.56
N VAL A 421 -11.16 34.96 -10.61
CA VAL A 421 -10.22 36.06 -10.88
C VAL A 421 -8.81 35.74 -10.34
N PRO A 422 -7.77 35.74 -11.21
CA PRO A 422 -6.38 35.52 -10.82
C PRO A 422 -5.91 36.38 -9.65
N ALA A 423 -5.16 35.77 -8.72
CA ALA A 423 -4.82 36.37 -7.42
C ALA A 423 -4.05 37.70 -7.48
N TYR A 424 -3.36 38.01 -8.59
CA TYR A 424 -2.65 39.27 -8.75
C TYR A 424 -3.58 40.48 -8.96
N GLN A 425 -4.75 40.30 -9.59
CA GLN A 425 -5.71 41.38 -9.82
C GLN A 425 -6.44 41.77 -8.53
N ARG A 426 -6.71 40.80 -7.64
CA ARG A 426 -7.30 41.04 -6.31
C ARG A 426 -6.43 41.89 -5.36
N ARG A 427 -5.15 42.14 -5.69
CA ARG A 427 -4.23 42.98 -4.90
C ARG A 427 -4.11 44.43 -5.40
N LEU A 428 -4.81 44.81 -6.48
CA LEU A 428 -4.70 46.15 -7.11
C LEU A 428 -6.01 46.97 -7.06
N GLY A 429 -6.98 46.54 -6.23
CA GLY A 429 -8.30 47.16 -6.11
C GLY A 429 -8.44 48.18 -4.97
N VAL A 430 -7.73 49.32 -5.03
CA VAL A 430 -8.08 50.52 -4.25
C VAL A 430 -8.37 51.64 -5.24
N ASN A 431 -9.61 52.10 -5.29
CA ASN A 431 -10.08 53.01 -6.34
C ASN A 431 -9.70 54.47 -6.01
N PRO A 432 -9.21 55.28 -6.97
CA PRO A 432 -8.60 56.57 -6.64
C PRO A 432 -9.58 57.75 -6.73
N ALA A 433 -10.09 58.21 -5.59
CA ALA A 433 -10.48 59.62 -5.34
C ALA A 433 -11.02 59.81 -3.90
N GLU A 434 -10.15 60.17 -2.95
CA GLU A 434 -10.42 61.23 -1.94
C GLU A 434 -9.16 61.49 -1.09
N GLU A 435 -8.94 62.78 -0.79
CA GLU A 435 -7.96 63.43 0.09
C GLU A 435 -6.55 62.81 0.30
N MET A 436 -5.55 63.45 -0.32
CA MET A 436 -4.12 63.17 -0.10
C MET A 436 -3.57 63.84 1.18
N PRO A 437 -2.86 63.11 2.06
CA PRO A 437 -1.90 63.72 2.98
C PRO A 437 -0.76 64.40 2.19
N GLN A 438 -0.39 65.61 2.59
CA GLN A 438 0.59 66.43 1.87
C GLN A 438 2.01 65.84 1.94
N GLN A 439 2.79 65.98 0.86
CA GLN A 439 4.23 65.72 0.90
C GLN A 439 4.94 66.74 1.80
N PRO A 440 6.00 66.35 2.54
CA PRO A 440 6.90 67.31 3.18
C PRO A 440 7.60 68.16 2.10
N PRO A 441 7.96 69.42 2.40
CA PRO A 441 8.51 70.35 1.41
C PRO A 441 9.90 69.92 0.91
N ALA A 442 10.19 70.24 -0.35
CA ALA A 442 11.51 70.00 -0.93
C ALA A 442 12.59 70.89 -0.29
N PRO A 443 13.82 70.36 -0.05
CA PRO A 443 14.93 71.18 0.40
C PRO A 443 15.41 72.10 -0.73
N THR A 444 15.70 73.36 -0.40
CA THR A 444 16.36 74.31 -1.30
C THR A 444 17.82 73.91 -1.53
N PRO A 445 18.39 74.11 -2.74
CA PRO A 445 19.75 73.71 -3.04
C PRO A 445 20.78 74.75 -2.55
N ASP A 446 21.70 74.35 -1.68
CA ASP A 446 23.11 74.74 -1.81
C ASP A 446 24.08 73.80 -1.05
N GLU A 447 25.37 73.95 -1.35
CA GLU A 447 26.56 73.53 -0.60
C GLU A 447 26.89 72.00 -0.44
N ARG A 448 27.73 71.53 -1.39
CA ARG A 448 28.92 70.66 -1.18
C ARG A 448 28.78 69.13 -0.95
N SER A 449 29.06 68.41 -2.05
CA SER A 449 29.96 67.23 -2.25
C SER A 449 30.80 66.66 -1.07
N PRO A 450 31.30 65.38 -1.11
CA PRO A 450 31.46 64.52 -2.30
C PRO A 450 31.04 63.03 -2.18
N ALA A 451 31.12 62.33 -3.31
CA ALA A 451 30.72 60.93 -3.51
C ALA A 451 31.64 59.86 -2.87
N MET A 452 31.12 58.63 -2.75
CA MET A 452 31.89 57.41 -2.48
C MET A 452 31.78 56.44 -3.67
N LYS A 453 32.88 55.75 -4.01
CA LYS A 453 32.97 54.89 -5.21
C LYS A 453 32.50 53.46 -4.95
N ILE A 454 31.82 52.87 -5.94
CA ILE A 454 31.57 51.41 -5.99
C ILE A 454 32.89 50.70 -6.32
N LEU A 455 33.25 49.70 -5.52
CA LEU A 455 34.42 48.85 -5.73
C LEU A 455 33.97 47.40 -5.99
N ARG A 456 34.33 46.84 -7.16
CA ARG A 456 34.17 45.42 -7.47
C ARG A 456 35.45 44.70 -7.03
N LEU A 457 35.34 43.60 -6.30
CA LEU A 457 36.46 42.70 -6.04
C LEU A 457 36.56 41.60 -7.11
N SER A 458 37.79 41.20 -7.42
CA SER A 458 38.15 40.08 -8.31
C SER A 458 38.93 39.00 -7.52
N ALA A 459 39.10 37.81 -8.12
CA ALA A 459 39.16 36.54 -7.39
C ALA A 459 40.53 36.06 -6.87
N ASP A 460 41.48 36.96 -6.59
CA ASP A 460 42.90 36.60 -6.35
C ASP A 460 43.38 36.54 -4.89
N GLU A 461 42.48 36.60 -3.89
CA GLU A 461 42.84 36.46 -2.46
C GLU A 461 42.76 35.00 -1.95
N ARG A 462 43.33 34.05 -2.70
CA ARG A 462 43.37 32.61 -2.35
C ARG A 462 44.80 32.04 -2.23
N ASN A 463 45.73 32.71 -1.54
CA ASN A 463 46.92 32.05 -0.96
C ASN A 463 47.74 32.95 -0.01
N ALA A 464 47.58 32.83 1.31
CA ALA A 464 48.61 33.25 2.28
C ALA A 464 48.37 32.76 3.74
N LYS A 465 48.89 31.57 4.09
CA LYS A 465 49.79 31.28 5.25
C LYS A 465 49.68 29.83 5.75
N LYS A 466 50.81 29.29 6.21
CA LYS A 466 50.94 27.97 6.87
C LYS A 466 51.17 28.13 8.38
N ALA A 467 50.69 27.14 9.13
CA ALA A 467 51.24 26.58 10.38
C ALA A 467 51.68 27.50 11.54
N GLN A 468 51.10 27.30 12.72
CA GLN A 468 51.75 26.57 13.83
C GLN A 468 50.69 26.13 14.90
N PRO A 469 51.04 25.34 15.95
CA PRO A 469 50.09 24.36 16.53
C PRO A 469 49.22 24.87 17.69
N LYS A 470 48.20 24.06 18.02
CA LYS A 470 47.31 24.23 19.18
C LYS A 470 48.05 24.14 20.53
N ARG A 471 47.49 24.79 21.54
CA ARG A 471 47.47 24.33 22.94
C ARG A 471 46.02 24.17 23.38
N GLU A 472 45.82 23.45 24.47
CA GLU A 472 44.51 23.24 25.12
C GLU A 472 44.22 24.39 26.10
N ASP A 473 43.06 24.32 26.76
CA ASP A 473 42.47 25.32 27.66
C ASP A 473 42.10 26.68 27.04
N ASP A 474 40.92 26.73 26.40
CA ASP A 474 39.95 27.79 26.71
C ASP A 474 38.51 27.36 26.35
N ASN A 475 37.56 27.57 27.24
CA ASN A 475 36.17 27.07 27.12
C ASN A 475 35.23 28.25 26.76
N PRO A 476 34.56 28.26 25.60
CA PRO A 476 33.97 29.49 25.04
C PRO A 476 32.80 30.07 25.87
N THR A 477 32.88 31.37 26.12
CA THR A 477 32.05 32.15 27.05
C THR A 477 30.61 32.40 26.55
N PHE A 478 29.81 31.34 26.35
CA PHE A 478 28.40 31.44 25.93
C PHE A 478 27.39 30.77 26.89
N LEU A 479 27.84 29.89 27.80
CA LEU A 479 26.99 29.17 28.75
C LEU A 479 26.79 29.90 30.10
N ARG A 480 26.54 31.23 30.09
CA ARG A 480 26.41 32.02 31.33
C ARG A 480 25.23 33.00 31.39
N ASN A 481 24.12 32.69 30.72
CA ASN A 481 22.85 33.43 30.81
C ASN A 481 21.64 32.47 30.78
N MET A 482 21.47 31.62 31.81
CA MET A 482 20.16 30.98 32.08
C MET A 482 19.98 30.46 33.52
N MET A 483 20.49 31.19 34.52
CA MET A 483 20.13 31.03 35.94
C MET A 483 20.15 32.40 36.64
N ASP A 484 19.09 33.17 36.40
CA ASP A 484 18.51 34.24 37.22
C ASP A 484 16.99 34.22 36.96
#